data_AF-A0A530GM60-F1
#
_entry.id   AF-A0A530GM60-F1
#
_cell.length_a   1.000
_cell.length_b   1.000
_cell.length_c   1.000
_cell.angle_alpha   90.00
_cell.angle_beta   90.00
_cell.angle_gamma   90.00
#
_symmetry.space_group_name_H-M   'P 1'
#
loop_
_entity.id
_entity.type
_entity.pdbx_description
1 polymer ?
#
loop_
_entity_poly.entity_id
_entity_poly.type
_entity_poly.pdbx_seq_one_letter_code
_entity_poly.pdbx_strand_id
1 'polypeptide(L)' 'LKPDELVVHHSWIASDMSRCFMLVEADDATVLQRWVIEWADLVEFEIVPVASSKDMVVALAGHL' A
#
# COMPACT_ATOMS: atom_id res chain seq x y z
N LEU A 1 -7.25 10.93 -9.93
CA LEU A 1 -8.23 9.85 -9.66
C LEU A 1 -7.46 8.55 -9.42
N LYS A 2 -8.03 7.55 -8.73
CA LYS A 2 -7.36 6.26 -8.48
C LYS A 2 -7.48 5.36 -9.73
N PRO A 3 -6.42 4.63 -10.16
CA PRO A 3 -6.52 3.61 -11.19
C PRO A 3 -7.54 2.53 -10.84
N ASP A 4 -8.26 1.96 -11.81
CA ASP A 4 -9.27 0.93 -11.56
C ASP A 4 -8.64 -0.38 -11.05
N GLU A 5 -7.42 -0.65 -11.48
CA GLU A 5 -6.62 -1.83 -11.15
C GLU A 5 -6.06 -1.79 -9.72
N LEU A 6 -6.10 -0.64 -9.04
CA LEU A 6 -5.66 -0.51 -7.65
C LEU A 6 -6.84 -0.74 -6.69
N VAL A 7 -6.89 -1.88 -6.02
CA VAL A 7 -7.93 -2.17 -5.02
C VAL A 7 -7.55 -1.52 -3.70
N VAL A 8 -8.49 -0.79 -3.08
CA VAL A 8 -8.31 -0.22 -1.74
C VAL A 8 -9.14 -1.05 -0.77
N HIS A 9 -8.47 -1.76 0.12
CA HIS A 9 -9.13 -2.54 1.17
C HIS A 9 -9.57 -1.65 2.31
N HIS A 10 -8.67 -0.77 2.75
CA HIS A 10 -8.92 0.12 3.86
C HIS A 10 -8.19 1.45 3.72
N SER A 11 -8.76 2.49 4.33
CA SER A 11 -8.20 3.84 4.38
C SER A 11 -8.57 4.48 5.72
N TRP A 12 -7.56 4.99 6.42
CA TRP A 12 -7.72 5.66 7.69
C TRP A 12 -6.96 6.98 7.70
N ILE A 13 -7.61 8.04 8.15
CA ILE A 13 -7.01 9.36 8.26
C ILE A 13 -6.52 9.53 9.70
N ALA A 14 -5.27 9.99 9.86
CA ALA A 14 -4.75 10.34 11.18
C ALA A 14 -5.63 11.40 11.84
N SER A 15 -5.75 11.36 13.17
CA SER A 15 -6.65 12.26 13.91
C SER A 15 -6.30 13.75 13.76
N ASP A 16 -5.03 14.05 13.48
CA ASP A 16 -4.52 15.40 13.22
C ASP A 16 -4.65 15.81 11.74
N MET A 17 -5.24 14.94 10.90
CA MET A 17 -5.41 15.09 9.47
C MET A 17 -4.12 15.25 8.67
N SER A 18 -2.96 14.92 9.24
CA SER A 18 -1.65 15.12 8.58
C SER A 18 -1.30 14.02 7.57
N ARG A 19 -1.89 12.83 7.69
CA ARG A 19 -1.61 11.69 6.80
C ARG A 19 -2.77 10.70 6.69
N CYS A 20 -2.74 9.93 5.61
CA CYS A 20 -3.63 8.81 5.35
C CYS A 20 -2.83 7.50 5.36
N PHE A 21 -3.37 6.47 6.01
CA PHE A 21 -2.86 5.10 5.99
C PHE A 21 -3.77 4.26 5.12
N MET A 22 -3.21 3.60 4.11
CA MET A 22 -3.99 2.82 3.15
C MET A 22 -3.45 1.39 3.06
N LEU A 23 -4.36 0.42 3.09
CA LEU A 23 -4.07 -0.94 2.67
C LEU A 23 -4.60 -1.11 1.25
N VAL A 24 -3.70 -1.31 0.30
CA VAL A 24 -4.00 -1.40 -1.13
C VAL A 24 -3.42 -2.67 -1.72
N GLU A 25 -4.03 -3.14 -2.79
CA GLU A 25 -3.63 -4.32 -3.55
C GLU A 25 -3.64 -4.01 -5.04
N ALA A 26 -2.64 -4.51 -5.76
CA ALA A 26 -2.56 -4.47 -7.20
C ALA A 26 -1.79 -5.71 -7.68
N ASP A 27 -2.20 -6.28 -8.82
CA ASP A 27 -1.51 -7.41 -9.43
C ASP A 27 -0.10 -7.03 -9.94
N ASP A 28 0.07 -5.75 -10.30
CA ASP A 28 1.34 -5.16 -10.73
C ASP A 28 1.66 -3.91 -9.91
N ALA A 29 2.82 -3.94 -9.23
CA ALA A 29 3.32 -2.81 -8.44
C ALA A 29 3.52 -1.52 -9.27
N THR A 30 3.65 -1.61 -10.60
CA THR A 30 3.77 -0.44 -11.46
C THR A 30 2.49 0.42 -11.47
N VAL A 31 1.33 -0.17 -11.21
CA VAL A 31 0.05 0.57 -11.05
C VAL A 31 0.16 1.55 -9.88
N LEU A 32 0.69 1.08 -8.74
CA LEU A 32 0.91 1.91 -7.56
C LEU A 32 1.96 3.00 -7.83
N GLN A 33 3.07 2.65 -8.51
CA GLN A 33 4.12 3.61 -8.83
C GLN A 33 3.61 4.76 -9.72
N ARG A 34 2.84 4.45 -10.77
CA ARG A 34 2.24 5.47 -11.64
C ARG A 34 1.31 6.39 -10.86
N TRP A 35 0.45 5.80 -10.03
CA TRP A 35 -0.44 6.58 -9.19
C TRP A 35 0.33 7.49 -8.23
N VAL A 36 1.41 7.01 -7.62
CA VAL A 36 2.25 7.83 -6.74
C VAL A 36 2.92 8.98 -7.48
N ILE A 37 3.44 8.74 -8.69
CA ILE A 37 4.08 9.78 -9.52
C ILE A 37 3.09 10.90 -9.88
N GLU A 38 1.83 10.56 -10.17
CA GLU A 38 0.78 11.55 -10.47
C GLU A 38 0.45 12.48 -9.30
N TRP A 39 0.82 12.12 -8.07
CA TRP A 39 0.52 12.87 -6.85
C TRP A 39 1.76 13.37 -6.11
N ALA A 40 2.96 13.10 -6.66
CA ALA A 40 4.23 13.35 -5.99
C ALA A 40 4.53 14.84 -5.75
N ASP A 41 3.83 15.76 -6.43
CA ASP A 41 3.91 17.21 -6.22
C ASP A 41 3.01 17.71 -5.09
N LEU A 42 2.03 16.92 -4.68
CA LEU A 42 1.01 17.30 -3.67
C LEU A 42 1.22 16.62 -2.32
N VAL A 43 1.71 15.38 -2.31
CA VAL A 43 1.84 14.56 -1.11
C VAL A 43 3.10 13.70 -1.16
N GLU A 44 3.65 13.40 0.01
CA GLU A 44 4.72 12.41 0.16
C GLU A 44 4.14 11.01 0.39
N PHE A 45 4.79 9.99 -0.15
CA PHE A 45 4.38 8.60 0.00
C PHE A 45 5.48 7.77 0.67
N GLU A 46 5.08 6.97 1.66
CA GLU A 46 5.86 5.86 2.20
C GLU A 46 5.16 4.55 1.82
N ILE A 47 5.86 3.67 1.09
CA ILE A 47 5.30 2.42 0.60
C ILE A 47 6.03 1.27 1.29
N VAL A 48 5.30 0.53 2.12
CA VAL A 48 5.81 -0.66 2.82
C VAL A 48 5.09 -1.89 2.26
N PRO A 49 5.78 -2.80 1.55
CA PRO A 49 5.21 -4.08 1.16
C PRO A 49 4.82 -4.87 2.41
N VAL A 50 3.59 -5.38 2.44
CA VAL A 50 3.08 -6.20 3.54
C VAL A 50 2.57 -7.53 3.01
N ALA A 51 2.64 -8.55 3.86
CA ALA A 51 2.03 -9.84 3.62
C ALA A 51 1.17 -10.21 4.82
N SER A 52 0.21 -11.12 4.63
CA SER A 52 -0.59 -11.60 5.76
C SER A 52 0.31 -12.30 6.77
N SER A 53 -0.09 -12.29 8.05
CA SER A 53 0.64 -13.03 9.09
C SER A 53 0.78 -14.52 8.74
N LYS A 54 -0.23 -15.09 8.09
CA LYS A 54 -0.21 -16.48 7.62
C LYS A 54 0.89 -16.71 6.58
N ASP A 55 0.99 -15.85 5.57
CA ASP A 55 1.98 -15.99 4.50
C ASP A 55 3.40 -15.80 5.04
N MET A 56 3.58 -14.84 5.97
CA MET A 56 4.86 -14.63 6.64
C MET A 56 5.29 -15.84 7.48
N VAL A 57 4.37 -16.46 8.21
CA VAL A 57 4.66 -17.69 8.98
C VAL A 57 5.08 -18.83 8.04
N VAL A 58 4.38 -19.00 6.92
CA VAL A 58 4.72 -20.03 5.91
C VAL A 58 6.10 -19.77 5.32
N ALA A 59 6.40 -18.51 4.95
CA ALA A 59 7.69 -18.14 4.36
C ALA A 59 8.87 -18.36 5.32
N LEU A 60 8.65 -18.15 6.62
CA LEU A 60 9.68 -18.28 7.67
C LEU A 60 9.80 -19.71 8.23
N ALA A 61 8.88 -20.62 7.91
CA ALA A 61 8.85 -21.97 8.47
C ALA A 61 10.11 -22.81 8.20
N GLY A 62 10.89 -22.46 7.16
CA GLY A 62 12.18 -23.11 6.87
C GLY A 62 13.38 -22.49 7.58
N HIS A 63 13.18 -21.44 8.40
CA HIS A 63 14.24 -20.68 9.08
C HIS A 63 14.05 -20.64 10.61
N LEU A 64 13.00 -21.27 11.12
CA LEU A 64 12.68 -21.48 12.53
C LEU A 64 12.94 -22.94 12.91
#